data_AF-I0YYL0-F1
#
_entry.id   AF-I0YYL0-F1
#
_cell.length_a   1.000
_cell.length_b   1.000
_cell.length_c   1.000
_cell.angle_alpha   90.00
_cell.angle_beta   90.00
_cell.angle_gamma   90.00
#
_symmetry.space_group_name_H-M   'P 1'
#
loop_
_entity.id
_entity.type
_entity.pdbx_description
1 polymer ?
#
loop_
_entity_poly.entity_id
_entity_poly.type
_entity_poly.pdbx_seq_one_letter_code
_entity_poly.pdbx_strand_id
1 'polypeptide(L)'
;MEAAIAKREEHFRIQADGRCQCLLNGHVFGSNPQDLLKFIGGAKYQRLLAKAENEKQIKRYEPFIHTSKNFGDKMYCSLTCHLMNKNLASIERHVQGKKYRKAKELHDKGEFELIVEPDLVEEDEDEDEEETEAPMDADITIPSRLPTMEEEAGVQGDEVPEVKIQQAQAKCGSPMRRKQRTAHHKKKRQKAMP
;
A
#
# COMPACT_ATOMS: atom_id res chain seq x y z
N MET A 1 -18.63 28.01 -22.53
CA MET A 1 -18.48 26.94 -21.52
C MET A 1 -19.15 25.67 -22.00
N GLU A 2 -20.44 25.73 -22.32
CA GLU A 2 -21.26 24.60 -22.79
C GLU A 2 -20.63 23.83 -23.96
N ALA A 3 -20.17 24.50 -25.02
CA ALA A 3 -19.55 23.84 -26.17
C ALA A 3 -18.28 23.03 -25.83
N ALA A 4 -17.51 23.45 -24.81
CA ALA A 4 -16.33 22.71 -24.36
C ALA A 4 -16.72 21.47 -23.54
N ILE A 5 -17.83 21.55 -22.81
CA ILE A 5 -18.36 20.50 -21.94
C ILE A 5 -19.12 19.45 -22.75
N ALA A 6 -19.82 19.83 -23.82
CA ALA A 6 -20.64 18.93 -24.64
C ALA A 6 -19.89 17.69 -25.16
N LYS A 7 -18.57 17.78 -25.34
CA LYS A 7 -17.74 16.63 -25.76
C LYS A 7 -17.40 15.67 -24.61
N ARG A 8 -17.56 16.08 -23.35
CA ARG A 8 -17.09 15.39 -22.13
C ARG A 8 -18.06 15.59 -20.96
N GLU A 9 -19.35 15.52 -21.26
CA GLU A 9 -20.45 15.78 -20.31
C GLU A 9 -20.46 14.82 -19.12
N GLU A 10 -19.87 13.62 -19.24
CA GLU A 10 -19.72 12.66 -18.14
C GLU A 10 -18.78 13.14 -17.00
N HIS A 11 -17.93 14.14 -17.26
CA HIS A 11 -16.89 14.56 -16.30
C HIS A 11 -17.08 15.98 -15.77
N PHE A 12 -18.04 16.73 -16.29
CA PHE A 12 -18.23 18.13 -15.97
C PHE A 12 -19.69 18.44 -15.69
N ARG A 13 -19.92 19.25 -14.65
CA ARG A 13 -21.25 19.71 -14.25
C ARG A 13 -21.31 21.23 -14.29
N ILE A 14 -22.28 21.79 -14.99
CA ILE A 14 -22.53 23.24 -15.01
C ILE A 14 -23.40 23.60 -13.80
N GLN A 15 -23.02 24.65 -13.08
CA GLN A 15 -23.80 25.23 -11.99
C GLN A 15 -24.69 26.38 -12.50
N ALA A 16 -25.74 26.70 -11.76
CA ALA A 16 -26.67 27.78 -12.11
C ALA A 16 -25.98 29.15 -12.28
N ASP A 17 -24.88 29.39 -11.56
CA ASP A 17 -24.10 30.63 -11.62
C ASP A 17 -23.24 30.78 -12.89
N GLY A 18 -23.29 29.82 -13.83
CA GLY A 18 -22.44 29.80 -15.03
C GLY A 18 -21.02 29.25 -14.81
N ARG A 19 -20.73 28.76 -13.60
CA ARG A 19 -19.47 28.05 -13.25
C ARG A 19 -19.53 26.58 -13.66
N CYS A 20 -18.36 25.95 -13.84
CA CYS A 20 -18.27 24.52 -14.17
C CYS A 20 -17.48 23.76 -13.12
N GLN A 21 -18.01 22.65 -12.63
CA GLN A 21 -17.32 21.74 -11.71
C GLN A 21 -16.83 20.50 -12.44
N CYS A 22 -15.56 20.14 -12.26
CA CYS A 22 -15.01 18.87 -12.69
C CYS A 22 -15.34 17.78 -11.67
N LEU A 23 -16.05 16.74 -12.08
CA LEU A 23 -16.45 15.63 -11.21
C LEU A 23 -15.28 14.69 -10.84
N LEU A 24 -14.18 14.71 -11.61
CA LEU A 24 -13.01 13.86 -11.38
C LEU A 24 -12.10 14.34 -10.23
N ASN A 25 -12.12 15.64 -9.93
CA ASN A 25 -11.25 16.24 -8.93
C ASN A 25 -12.03 17.16 -7.95
N GLY A 26 -13.25 17.54 -8.28
CA GLY A 26 -14.07 18.48 -7.51
C GLY A 26 -13.78 19.96 -7.80
N HIS A 27 -12.76 20.26 -8.61
CA HIS A 27 -12.36 21.63 -8.92
C HIS A 27 -13.43 22.41 -9.69
N VAL A 28 -13.65 23.67 -9.32
CA VAL A 28 -14.64 24.57 -9.93
C VAL A 28 -13.94 25.65 -10.74
N PHE A 29 -14.29 25.75 -12.02
CA PHE A 29 -13.86 26.80 -12.95
C PHE A 29 -14.86 27.96 -12.94
N GLY A 30 -14.32 29.18 -13.03
CA GLY A 30 -15.13 30.39 -13.25
C GLY A 30 -15.82 30.39 -14.61
N SER A 31 -16.54 31.46 -14.91
CA SER A 31 -17.33 31.58 -16.15
C SER A 31 -16.49 31.73 -17.43
N ASN A 32 -15.15 31.80 -17.32
CA ASN A 32 -14.24 31.91 -18.44
C ASN A 32 -14.00 30.55 -19.13
N PRO A 33 -14.41 30.36 -20.40
CA PRO A 33 -14.22 29.11 -21.11
C PRO A 33 -12.76 28.78 -21.45
N GLN A 34 -11.87 29.78 -21.52
CA GLN A 34 -10.47 29.55 -21.92
C GLN A 34 -9.70 28.74 -20.87
N ASP A 35 -9.96 28.98 -19.59
CA ASP A 35 -9.29 28.28 -18.50
C ASP A 35 -9.71 26.81 -18.44
N LEU A 36 -10.99 26.54 -18.71
CA LEU A 36 -11.50 25.18 -18.84
C LEU A 36 -10.86 24.44 -20.04
N LEU A 37 -10.75 25.09 -21.20
CA LEU A 37 -10.13 24.49 -22.38
C LEU A 37 -8.63 24.17 -22.16
N LYS A 38 -7.90 25.09 -21.52
CA LYS A 38 -6.50 24.86 -21.11
C LYS A 38 -6.39 23.66 -20.17
N PHE A 39 -7.30 23.54 -19.22
CA PHE A 39 -7.33 22.40 -18.30
C PHE A 39 -7.60 21.08 -19.03
N ILE A 40 -8.63 21.03 -19.89
CA ILE A 40 -9.00 19.83 -20.66
C ILE A 40 -7.86 19.39 -21.58
N GLY A 41 -7.17 20.34 -22.21
CA GLY A 41 -5.99 20.05 -23.05
C GLY A 41 -4.72 19.71 -22.26
N GLY A 42 -4.72 19.96 -20.95
CA GLY A 42 -3.55 19.80 -20.10
C GLY A 42 -3.28 18.36 -19.67
N ALA A 43 -2.01 18.06 -19.37
CA ALA A 43 -1.58 16.76 -18.85
C ALA A 43 -2.28 16.37 -17.53
N LYS A 44 -2.65 17.34 -16.70
CA LYS A 44 -3.36 17.11 -15.44
C LYS A 44 -4.71 16.44 -15.68
N TYR A 45 -5.48 16.89 -16.66
CA TYR A 45 -6.78 16.31 -16.97
C TYR A 45 -6.65 14.91 -17.58
N GLN A 46 -5.65 14.68 -18.46
CA GLN A 46 -5.39 13.35 -19.01
C GLN A 46 -5.04 12.33 -17.92
N ARG A 47 -4.25 12.72 -16.91
CA ARG A 47 -3.95 11.87 -15.74
C ARG A 47 -5.20 11.54 -14.93
N LEU A 48 -6.10 12.52 -14.73
CA LEU A 48 -7.37 12.29 -14.05
C LEU A 48 -8.27 11.33 -14.81
N LEU A 49 -8.33 11.47 -16.14
CA LEU A 49 -9.10 10.58 -17.00
C LEU A 49 -8.56 9.15 -16.94
N ALA A 50 -7.24 8.98 -17.05
CA ALA A 50 -6.61 7.67 -16.90
C ALA A 50 -6.86 7.06 -15.52
N LYS A 51 -6.84 7.85 -14.44
CA LYS A 51 -7.17 7.36 -13.09
C LYS A 51 -8.63 6.87 -13.02
N ALA A 52 -9.57 7.65 -13.55
CA ALA A 52 -10.99 7.28 -13.55
C ALA A 52 -11.26 6.00 -14.36
N GLU A 53 -10.61 5.84 -15.51
CA GLU A 53 -10.70 4.62 -16.31
C GLU A 53 -10.10 3.41 -15.59
N ASN A 54 -8.93 3.57 -14.97
CA ASN A 54 -8.35 2.51 -14.14
C ASN A 54 -9.31 2.11 -13.01
N GLU A 55 -9.93 3.05 -12.31
CA GLU A 55 -10.90 2.75 -11.26
C GLU A 55 -12.13 1.99 -11.79
N LYS A 56 -12.63 2.34 -12.99
CA LYS A 56 -13.70 1.58 -13.66
C LYS A 56 -13.29 0.13 -13.96
N GLN A 57 -12.04 -0.09 -14.39
CA GLN A 57 -11.53 -1.41 -14.70
C GLN A 57 -11.26 -2.26 -13.45
N ILE A 58 -10.78 -1.64 -12.38
CA ILE A 58 -10.53 -2.30 -11.09
C ILE A 58 -11.82 -2.90 -10.50
N LYS A 59 -12.97 -2.24 -10.65
CA LYS A 59 -14.27 -2.74 -10.19
C LYS A 59 -14.65 -4.12 -10.77
N ARG A 60 -14.04 -4.55 -11.89
CA ARG A 60 -14.30 -5.87 -12.48
C ARG A 60 -13.74 -7.04 -11.65
N TYR A 61 -12.85 -6.75 -10.69
CA TYR A 61 -12.24 -7.77 -9.82
C TYR A 61 -12.97 -7.92 -8.47
N GLU A 62 -14.01 -7.12 -8.21
CA GLU A 62 -14.94 -7.38 -7.12
C GLU A 62 -15.70 -8.70 -7.39
N PRO A 63 -16.00 -9.53 -6.36
CA PRO A 63 -15.88 -9.25 -4.92
C PRO A 63 -14.52 -9.62 -4.30
N PHE A 64 -13.58 -10.20 -5.06
CA PHE A 64 -12.36 -10.77 -4.50
C PHE A 64 -11.29 -9.73 -4.15
N ILE A 65 -11.23 -8.65 -4.92
CA ILE A 65 -10.27 -7.56 -4.75
C ILE A 65 -11.07 -6.28 -4.54
N HIS A 66 -10.90 -5.66 -3.38
CA HIS A 66 -11.63 -4.47 -2.95
C HIS A 66 -10.67 -3.48 -2.28
N THR A 67 -11.12 -2.24 -2.04
CA THR A 67 -10.32 -1.24 -1.32
C THR A 67 -10.11 -1.69 0.12
N SER A 68 -8.88 -1.56 0.62
CA SER A 68 -8.56 -1.90 2.01
C SER A 68 -9.27 -0.95 2.96
N LYS A 69 -9.79 -1.51 4.06
CA LYS A 69 -10.44 -0.75 5.14
C LYS A 69 -9.42 0.05 5.93
N ASN A 70 -8.24 -0.53 6.16
CA ASN A 70 -7.16 0.08 6.92
C ASN A 70 -6.34 1.06 6.08
N PHE A 71 -6.20 0.80 4.78
CA PHE A 71 -5.34 1.57 3.87
C PHE A 71 -6.10 1.99 2.61
N GLY A 72 -6.70 3.19 2.62
CA GLY A 72 -7.51 3.70 1.51
C GLY A 72 -6.79 3.80 0.15
N ASP A 73 -5.45 3.89 0.15
CA ASP A 73 -4.63 3.94 -1.07
C ASP A 73 -4.27 2.56 -1.65
N LYS A 74 -4.68 1.49 -0.96
CA LYS A 74 -4.34 0.11 -1.30
C LYS A 74 -5.59 -0.74 -1.54
N MET A 75 -5.38 -1.81 -2.29
CA MET A 75 -6.37 -2.83 -2.58
C MET A 75 -6.02 -4.09 -1.81
N TYR A 76 -7.02 -4.76 -1.27
CA TYR A 76 -6.90 -6.00 -0.52
C TYR A 76 -7.56 -7.15 -1.28
N CYS A 77 -6.88 -8.30 -1.33
CA CYS A 77 -7.42 -9.52 -1.90
C CYS A 77 -7.87 -10.49 -0.81
N SER A 78 -9.18 -10.73 -0.71
CA SER A 78 -9.79 -11.66 0.26
C SER A 78 -9.45 -13.12 0.04
N LEU A 79 -9.03 -13.50 -1.17
CA LEU A 79 -8.61 -14.87 -1.47
C LEU A 79 -7.22 -15.21 -0.91
N THR A 80 -6.35 -14.21 -0.80
CA THR A 80 -4.92 -14.45 -0.53
C THR A 80 -4.37 -13.64 0.63
N CYS A 81 -5.21 -12.84 1.29
CA CYS A 81 -4.83 -11.84 2.29
C CYS A 81 -3.69 -10.94 1.83
N HIS A 82 -3.74 -10.50 0.57
CA HIS A 82 -2.65 -9.73 -0.01
C HIS A 82 -3.07 -8.27 -0.23
N LEU A 83 -2.27 -7.37 0.34
CA LEU A 83 -2.39 -5.94 0.17
C LEU A 83 -1.50 -5.48 -1.00
N MET A 84 -2.05 -4.70 -1.92
CA MET A 84 -1.36 -4.23 -3.13
C MET A 84 -1.73 -2.78 -3.46
N ASN A 85 -0.94 -2.12 -4.31
CA ASN A 85 -1.22 -0.74 -4.70
C ASN A 85 -2.50 -0.63 -5.54
N LYS A 86 -3.21 0.50 -5.45
CA LYS A 86 -4.39 0.84 -6.27
C LYS A 86 -4.01 1.18 -7.73
N ASN A 87 -3.47 0.19 -8.43
CA ASN A 87 -3.07 0.26 -9.85
C ASN A 87 -3.47 -1.05 -10.54
N LEU A 88 -4.09 -0.93 -11.71
CA LEU A 88 -4.51 -2.06 -12.54
C LEU A 88 -3.37 -3.05 -12.81
N ALA A 89 -2.19 -2.57 -13.18
CA ALA A 89 -1.05 -3.44 -13.49
C ALA A 89 -0.62 -4.29 -12.28
N SER A 90 -0.76 -3.76 -11.06
CA SER A 90 -0.45 -4.50 -9.83
C SER A 90 -1.48 -5.61 -9.58
N ILE A 91 -2.76 -5.31 -9.84
CA ILE A 91 -3.88 -6.24 -9.69
C ILE A 91 -3.78 -7.36 -10.72
N GLU A 92 -3.58 -7.04 -12.00
CA GLU A 92 -3.46 -8.03 -13.06
C GLU A 92 -2.33 -9.03 -12.80
N ARG A 93 -1.16 -8.52 -12.40
CA ARG A 93 -0.02 -9.37 -12.01
C ARG A 93 -0.34 -10.28 -10.83
N HIS A 94 -1.12 -9.79 -9.86
CA HIS A 94 -1.56 -10.59 -8.73
C HIS A 94 -2.55 -11.69 -9.15
N VAL A 95 -3.56 -11.34 -9.94
CA VAL A 95 -4.60 -12.25 -10.44
C VAL A 95 -4.02 -13.36 -11.31
N GLN A 96 -3.03 -13.05 -12.14
CA GLN A 96 -2.31 -14.03 -12.96
C GLN A 96 -1.33 -14.89 -12.13
N GLY A 97 -1.11 -14.54 -10.87
CA GLY A 97 -0.20 -15.22 -9.96
C GLY A 97 -0.68 -16.62 -9.55
N LYS A 98 0.28 -17.53 -9.32
CA LYS A 98 0.00 -18.91 -8.90
C LYS A 98 -0.79 -18.99 -7.58
N LYS A 99 -0.55 -18.07 -6.64
CA LYS A 99 -1.23 -18.03 -5.35
C LYS A 99 -2.72 -17.72 -5.51
N TYR A 100 -3.05 -16.67 -6.27
CA TYR A 100 -4.42 -16.27 -6.55
C TYR A 100 -5.17 -17.39 -7.27
N ARG A 101 -4.60 -17.97 -8.33
CA ARG A 101 -5.27 -19.05 -9.08
C ARG A 101 -5.60 -20.25 -8.21
N LYS A 102 -4.67 -20.70 -7.35
CA LYS A 102 -4.93 -21.79 -6.41
C LYS A 102 -6.03 -21.43 -5.42
N ALA A 103 -5.97 -20.26 -4.80
CA ALA A 103 -6.99 -19.82 -3.86
C ALA A 103 -8.37 -19.71 -4.52
N LYS A 104 -8.44 -19.21 -5.75
CA LYS A 104 -9.66 -19.17 -6.55
C LYS A 104 -10.20 -20.56 -6.85
N GLU A 105 -9.35 -21.51 -7.25
CA GLU A 105 -9.76 -22.90 -7.48
C GLU A 105 -10.31 -23.58 -6.20
N LEU A 106 -9.75 -23.27 -5.03
CA LEU A 106 -10.28 -23.79 -3.75
C LEU A 106 -11.62 -23.12 -3.39
N HIS A 107 -11.73 -21.81 -3.61
CA HIS A 107 -12.97 -21.07 -3.38
C HIS A 107 -14.09 -21.56 -4.30
N ASP A 108 -13.80 -21.79 -5.58
CA ASP A 108 -14.77 -22.32 -6.56
C ASP A 108 -15.23 -23.75 -6.19
N LYS A 109 -14.44 -24.51 -5.42
CA LYS A 109 -14.82 -25.81 -4.85
C LYS A 109 -15.61 -25.72 -3.55
N GLY A 110 -15.76 -24.53 -2.99
CA GLY A 110 -16.41 -24.29 -1.69
C GLY A 110 -15.56 -24.67 -0.48
N GLU A 111 -14.26 -24.93 -0.67
CA GLU A 111 -13.35 -25.30 0.42
C GLU A 111 -12.68 -24.08 1.09
N PHE A 112 -12.91 -22.89 0.55
CA PHE A 112 -12.26 -21.66 0.99
C PHE A 112 -13.25 -20.50 1.02
N GLU A 113 -13.40 -19.90 2.20
CA GLU A 113 -14.21 -18.70 2.41
C GLU A 113 -13.36 -17.43 2.26
N LEU A 114 -14.00 -16.34 1.86
CA LEU A 114 -13.33 -15.05 1.69
C LEU A 114 -12.82 -14.54 3.05
N ILE A 115 -11.52 -14.28 3.13
CA ILE A 115 -10.92 -13.75 4.34
C ILE A 115 -11.22 -12.25 4.44
N VAL A 116 -11.76 -11.84 5.58
CA VAL A 116 -11.99 -10.44 5.92
C VAL A 116 -10.68 -9.82 6.35
N GLU A 117 -10.42 -8.59 5.89
CA GLU A 117 -9.26 -7.83 6.33
C GLU A 117 -9.32 -7.62 7.85
N PRO A 118 -8.26 -8.00 8.62
CA PRO A 118 -8.24 -7.79 10.06
C PRO A 118 -8.18 -6.30 10.39
N ASP A 119 -8.88 -5.89 11.44
CA ASP A 119 -8.82 -4.52 11.94
C ASP A 119 -7.47 -4.31 12.65
N LEU A 120 -6.83 -3.18 12.38
CA LEU A 120 -5.66 -2.75 13.13
C LEU A 120 -6.15 -2.24 14.49
N VAL A 121 -6.02 -3.07 15.53
CA VAL A 121 -6.21 -2.60 16.91
C VAL A 121 -5.01 -1.71 17.22
N GLU A 122 -5.26 -0.44 17.51
CA GLU A 122 -4.26 0.42 18.15
C GLU A 122 -4.10 -0.15 19.56
N GLU A 123 -3.00 -0.84 19.81
CA GLU A 123 -2.61 -1.18 21.18
C GLU A 123 -2.25 0.15 21.84
N ASP A 124 -3.16 0.68 22.66
CA ASP A 124 -2.87 1.81 23.52
C ASP A 124 -1.65 1.42 24.37
N GLU A 125 -0.54 2.15 24.18
CA GLU A 125 0.63 2.04 25.04
C GLU A 125 0.22 2.56 26.43
N ASP A 126 -0.37 1.68 27.26
CA ASP A 126 -0.58 1.99 28.67
C ASP A 126 0.81 2.31 29.26
N GLU A 127 0.97 3.57 29.65
CA GLU A 127 2.13 4.14 30.31
C GLU A 127 2.43 3.32 31.58
N ASP A 128 3.44 2.45 31.53
CA ASP A 128 4.10 1.95 32.73
C ASP A 128 4.90 3.13 33.34
N GLU A 129 4.19 4.07 33.98
CA GLU A 129 4.76 4.88 35.07
C GLU A 129 4.97 3.96 36.28
N GLU A 130 5.97 3.07 36.21
CA GLU A 130 6.47 2.39 37.42
C GLU A 130 7.37 3.37 38.17
N GLU A 131 6.73 4.14 39.05
CA GLU A 131 7.32 4.98 40.09
C GLU A 131 8.20 4.10 41.01
N THR A 132 9.47 3.90 40.67
CA THR A 132 10.44 3.31 41.60
C THR A 132 10.86 4.35 42.62
N GLU A 133 10.04 4.51 43.66
CA GLU A 133 10.41 5.11 44.94
C GLU A 133 11.55 4.30 45.57
N ALA A 134 12.79 4.73 45.38
CA ALA A 134 13.94 4.24 46.15
C ALA A 134 14.43 5.35 47.09
N PRO A 135 14.13 5.29 48.41
CA PRO A 135 14.77 6.15 49.38
C PRO A 135 16.06 5.47 49.87
N MET A 136 17.23 6.05 49.61
CA MET A 136 18.38 5.92 50.51
C MET A 136 19.54 6.85 50.15
N ASP A 137 19.98 7.54 51.19
CA ASP A 137 21.04 8.53 51.31
C ASP A 137 22.40 8.15 50.71
N ALA A 138 23.04 9.11 50.05
CA ALA A 138 24.50 9.21 49.99
C ALA A 138 24.94 10.66 49.76
N ASP A 139 25.49 11.26 50.81
CA ASP A 139 26.30 12.47 50.82
C ASP A 139 27.44 12.34 49.80
N ILE A 140 27.39 13.12 48.72
CA ILE A 140 28.52 13.31 47.81
C ILE A 140 28.78 14.81 47.71
N THR A 141 29.81 15.20 48.44
CA THR A 141 30.40 16.52 48.48
C THR A 141 30.88 16.95 47.09
N ILE A 142 30.42 18.11 46.64
CA ILE A 142 30.81 18.76 45.37
C ILE A 142 32.17 19.44 45.55
N PRO A 143 33.16 19.20 44.66
CA PRO A 143 34.23 20.15 44.42
C PRO A 143 33.97 20.92 43.11
N SER A 144 33.74 22.21 43.26
CA SER A 144 33.68 23.20 42.19
C SER A 144 34.99 23.26 41.41
N ARG A 145 34.96 23.02 40.09
CA ARG A 145 35.87 23.68 39.15
C ARG A 145 35.40 23.59 37.70
N LEU A 146 34.86 24.70 37.19
CA LEU A 146 34.86 25.04 35.77
C LEU A 146 36.33 25.17 35.28
N PRO A 147 36.59 24.86 34.00
CA PRO A 147 36.73 25.98 33.09
C PRO A 147 36.05 25.79 31.72
N THR A 148 35.66 26.96 31.22
CA THR A 148 35.24 27.34 29.87
C THR A 148 36.20 26.90 28.78
N MET A 149 35.66 26.52 27.63
CA MET A 149 36.31 26.74 26.34
C MET A 149 35.25 26.92 25.26
N GLU A 150 35.44 28.01 24.53
CA GLU A 150 34.68 28.53 23.40
C GLU A 150 35.02 27.77 22.11
N GLU A 151 34.44 28.26 21.02
CA GLU A 151 34.60 27.88 19.60
C GLU A 151 33.65 26.80 19.06
N GLU A 152 33.08 26.89 17.86
CA GLU A 152 32.68 27.94 16.90
C GLU A 152 32.29 27.13 15.63
N ALA A 153 31.21 27.52 14.96
CA ALA A 153 30.90 27.32 13.54
C ALA A 153 30.89 25.90 12.89
N GLY A 154 29.81 25.61 12.12
CA GLY A 154 29.96 24.80 10.90
C GLY A 154 28.78 23.93 10.43
N VAL A 155 27.70 24.56 9.94
CA VAL A 155 27.10 24.36 8.60
C VAL A 155 26.79 22.93 8.05
N GLN A 156 25.51 22.79 7.65
CA GLN A 156 24.90 21.98 6.56
C GLN A 156 24.71 20.46 6.69
N GLY A 157 23.45 20.06 6.44
CA GLY A 157 23.14 18.79 5.79
C GLY A 157 21.84 18.13 6.26
N ASP A 158 20.67 18.68 5.91
CA ASP A 158 19.41 17.94 5.91
C ASP A 158 19.48 16.83 4.84
N GLU A 159 20.05 15.68 5.19
CA GLU A 159 19.80 14.42 4.50
C GLU A 159 18.65 13.70 5.21
N VAL A 160 17.47 13.79 4.60
CA VAL A 160 16.30 12.99 4.98
C VAL A 160 16.64 11.52 4.72
N PRO A 161 16.67 10.64 5.74
CA PRO A 161 16.89 9.23 5.49
C PRO A 161 15.71 8.65 4.72
N GLU A 162 16.01 8.09 3.56
CA GLU A 162 15.11 7.29 2.73
C GLU A 162 14.54 6.13 3.58
N VAL A 163 13.30 6.30 4.04
CA VAL A 163 12.58 5.28 4.80
C VAL A 163 12.35 4.07 3.89
N LYS A 164 13.25 3.09 3.99
CA LYS A 164 13.06 1.75 3.47
C LYS A 164 11.89 1.12 4.21
N ILE A 165 10.69 1.28 3.65
CA ILE A 165 9.50 0.53 4.05
C ILE A 165 9.78 -0.94 3.76
N GLN A 166 10.26 -1.65 4.77
CA GLN A 166 10.41 -3.09 4.74
C GLN A 166 9.02 -3.68 4.56
N GLN A 167 8.82 -4.36 3.43
CA GLN A 167 7.66 -5.19 3.19
C GLN A 167 7.61 -6.28 4.26
N ALA A 168 6.84 -6.04 5.32
CA ALA A 168 6.42 -7.09 6.23
C ALA A 168 5.46 -8.02 5.46
N GLN A 169 6.04 -9.04 4.82
CA GLN A 169 5.27 -10.17 4.31
C GLN A 169 4.73 -10.92 5.52
N ALA A 170 3.48 -10.66 5.88
CA ALA A 170 2.74 -11.48 6.83
C ALA A 170 2.77 -12.93 6.32
N LYS A 171 3.45 -13.80 7.08
CA LYS A 171 3.58 -15.23 6.82
C LYS A 171 2.23 -15.89 7.04
N CYS A 172 1.35 -15.86 6.05
CA CYS A 172 0.26 -16.83 6.00
C CYS A 172 0.88 -18.22 5.74
N GLY A 173 0.55 -19.16 6.63
CA GLY A 173 1.19 -20.47 6.78
C GLY A 173 1.36 -21.23 5.47
N SER A 174 2.58 -21.67 5.22
CA SER A 174 2.86 -22.63 4.15
C SER A 174 2.32 -24.01 4.54
N PRO A 175 1.64 -24.76 3.65
CA PRO A 175 1.22 -26.12 3.94
C PRO A 175 2.44 -27.04 4.04
N MET A 176 2.47 -27.88 5.08
CA MET A 176 3.55 -28.81 5.42
C MET A 176 4.06 -29.61 4.20
N ARG A 177 5.37 -29.52 3.92
CA ARG A 177 6.03 -30.41 2.95
C ARG A 177 6.03 -31.84 3.47
N ARG A 178 5.22 -32.70 2.85
CA ARG A 178 5.27 -34.17 3.03
C ARG A 178 6.62 -34.68 2.52
N LYS A 179 7.51 -35.13 3.41
CA LYS A 179 8.81 -35.73 3.07
C LYS A 179 8.58 -36.97 2.18
N GLN A 180 8.97 -36.90 0.92
CA GLN A 180 9.12 -38.10 0.09
C GLN A 180 10.39 -38.84 0.54
N ARG A 181 10.20 -40.06 1.06
CA ARG A 181 11.28 -41.02 1.30
C ARG A 181 11.72 -41.56 -0.05
N THR A 182 12.87 -41.15 -0.56
CA THR A 182 13.51 -41.84 -1.69
C THR A 182 14.29 -43.04 -1.16
N ALA A 183 13.84 -44.23 -1.56
CA ALA A 183 14.45 -45.50 -1.20
C ALA A 183 15.84 -45.65 -1.83
N HIS A 184 16.81 -46.08 -1.03
CA HIS A 184 18.04 -46.69 -1.50
C HIS A 184 17.71 -47.95 -2.33
N HIS A 185 18.26 -48.04 -3.54
CA HIS A 185 18.52 -49.34 -4.15
C HIS A 185 19.88 -49.37 -4.84
N LYS A 186 20.67 -50.34 -4.36
CA LYS A 186 22.06 -50.67 -4.70
C LYS A 186 22.00 -51.83 -5.70
N LYS A 187 22.54 -51.68 -6.91
CA LYS A 187 22.89 -52.78 -7.85
C LYS A 187 24.08 -52.28 -8.69
N LYS A 188 25.33 -52.62 -8.32
CA LYS A 188 26.10 -53.86 -8.50
C LYS A 188 26.54 -54.08 -9.97
N ARG A 189 27.87 -54.08 -10.10
CA ARG A 189 28.78 -54.23 -11.25
C ARG A 189 28.48 -55.46 -12.13
N GLN A 190 28.84 -55.36 -13.42
CA GLN A 190 29.48 -56.39 -14.28
C GLN A 190 29.96 -55.66 -15.57
N LYS A 191 31.26 -55.36 -15.74
CA LYS A 191 32.32 -56.14 -16.44
C LYS A 191 31.92 -56.66 -17.83
N ALA A 192 32.48 -56.02 -18.87
CA ALA A 192 32.91 -56.66 -20.12
C ALA A 192 34.06 -55.82 -20.72
N MET A 193 35.24 -56.44 -20.88
CA MET A 193 36.33 -55.93 -21.73
C MET A 193 36.14 -56.50 -23.15
N PRO A 194 36.65 -55.85 -24.20
CA PRO A 194 36.72 -56.40 -25.55
C PRO A 194 37.72 -57.56 -25.66
#